data_AF-A0AAN8SGR9-F1
#
_entry.id   AF-A0AAN8SGR9-F1
#
_cell.length_a   1.000
_cell.length_b   1.000
_cell.length_c   1.000
_cell.angle_alpha   90.00
_cell.angle_beta   90.00
_cell.angle_gamma   90.00
#
_symmetry.space_group_name_H-M   'P 1'
#
loop_
_entity.id
_entity.type
_entity.pdbx_description
1 polymer ?
#
loop_
_entity_poly.entity_id
_entity_poly.type
_entity_poly.pdbx_seq_one_letter_code
_entity_poly.pdbx_strand_id
1 'polypeptide(L)'
;MGEFKRLSHAGWNKKKNKMVVSRQQKVLCEDLGRSKNHQKLGIPKIEILGESDMYVKSGSTVSLKCVITQSLEEPAYIFWYHDNERVLDYDRRYKDIRVERVGSDTTVGSLILHQATKEDSGNYTCSPSNLDSSSILLHVLNVILGRSFSSSSLSPGFFDILRHYLYSQFTHSPVLEV
;
A
#
# COMPACT_ATOMS: atom_id res chain seq x y z
N MET A 1 23.86 -33.65 -5.12
CA MET A 1 23.22 -32.89 -4.02
C MET A 1 23.11 -31.44 -4.47
N GLY A 2 21.96 -31.06 -5.01
CA GLY A 2 21.68 -29.67 -5.37
C GLY A 2 20.79 -29.07 -4.29
N GLU A 3 21.23 -27.97 -3.67
CA GLU A 3 20.44 -27.24 -2.68
C GLU A 3 19.15 -26.69 -3.31
N PHE A 4 18.00 -27.18 -2.84
CA PHE A 4 16.73 -26.49 -3.04
C PHE A 4 16.77 -25.19 -2.24
N LYS A 5 17.08 -24.07 -2.91
CA LYS A 5 16.87 -22.74 -2.35
C LYS A 5 15.38 -22.61 -1.99
N ARG A 6 15.15 -22.56 -0.67
CA ARG A 6 13.86 -22.38 -0.01
C ARG A 6 13.16 -21.17 -0.63
N LEU A 7 12.09 -21.41 -1.40
CA LEU A 7 11.23 -20.38 -1.98
C LEU A 7 10.66 -19.53 -0.83
N SER A 8 11.13 -18.30 -0.68
CA SER A 8 10.89 -17.44 0.49
C SER A 8 9.49 -16.82 0.56
N HIS A 9 8.57 -17.16 -0.34
CA HIS A 9 7.23 -16.55 -0.40
C HIS A 9 6.09 -17.57 -0.54
N ALA A 10 6.37 -18.87 -0.40
CA ALA A 10 5.29 -19.86 -0.24
C ALA A 10 4.76 -19.79 1.19
N GLY A 11 3.50 -19.37 1.34
CA GLY A 11 2.80 -19.42 2.63
C GLY A 11 2.66 -20.87 3.09
N TRP A 12 3.54 -21.31 3.99
CA TRP A 12 3.48 -22.65 4.55
C TRP A 12 2.28 -22.76 5.51
N ASN A 13 1.26 -23.52 5.12
CA ASN A 13 0.14 -23.79 6.01
C ASN A 13 0.53 -24.88 7.02
N LYS A 14 0.95 -24.46 8.22
CA LYS A 14 1.38 -25.36 9.32
C LYS A 14 0.32 -26.41 9.69
N LYS A 15 -0.98 -26.11 9.57
CA LYS A 15 -2.07 -27.04 9.91
C LYS A 15 -2.32 -28.09 8.84
N LYS A 16 -2.07 -27.76 7.57
CA LYS A 16 -2.35 -28.64 6.42
C LYS A 16 -1.10 -29.30 5.83
N ASN A 17 0.09 -28.98 6.34
CA ASN A 17 1.39 -29.43 5.83
C ASN A 17 1.49 -29.29 4.30
N LYS A 18 1.00 -28.17 3.77
CA LYS A 18 0.89 -27.90 2.33
C LYS A 18 1.36 -26.48 2.02
N MET A 19 2.02 -26.34 0.86
CA MET A 19 2.29 -25.04 0.25
C MET A 19 0.97 -24.45 -0.27
N VAL A 20 0.66 -23.23 0.15
CA VAL A 20 -0.40 -22.42 -0.47
C VAL A 20 0.24 -21.72 -1.66
N VAL A 21 -0.28 -21.99 -2.85
CA VAL A 21 0.24 -21.49 -4.13
C VAL A 21 -0.90 -20.72 -4.81
N SER A 22 -0.60 -19.60 -5.47
CA SER A 22 -1.62 -18.79 -6.15
C SER A 22 -2.32 -19.60 -7.26
N ARG A 23 -3.51 -19.18 -7.68
CA ARG A 23 -4.25 -19.88 -8.76
C ARG A 23 -3.41 -20.02 -10.03
N GLN A 24 -2.68 -18.97 -10.41
CA GLN A 24 -1.77 -18.99 -11.56
C GLN A 24 -0.61 -19.98 -11.37
N GLN A 25 -0.04 -20.08 -10.17
CA GLN A 25 1.04 -21.02 -9.90
C GLN A 25 0.59 -22.48 -9.92
N LYS A 26 -0.65 -22.78 -9.56
CA LYS A 26 -1.19 -24.16 -9.67
C LYS A 26 -1.26 -24.61 -11.14
N VAL A 27 -1.79 -23.75 -12.02
CA VAL A 27 -1.84 -23.99 -13.47
C VAL A 27 -0.42 -24.17 -14.03
N LEU A 28 0.52 -23.35 -13.57
CA LEU A 28 1.90 -23.35 -14.06
C LEU A 28 2.73 -24.57 -13.61
N CYS A 29 2.48 -25.12 -12.42
CA CYS A 29 3.10 -26.37 -12.00
C CYS A 29 2.65 -27.58 -12.86
N GLU A 30 1.44 -27.55 -13.40
CA GLU A 30 0.94 -28.60 -14.30
C GLU A 30 1.68 -28.55 -15.67
N ASP A 31 2.04 -27.35 -16.14
CA ASP A 31 2.76 -27.17 -17.41
C ASP A 31 4.29 -27.36 -17.29
N LEU A 32 4.90 -26.98 -16.16
CA LEU A 32 6.35 -27.15 -15.92
C LEU A 32 6.78 -28.62 -15.81
N GLY A 33 5.86 -29.53 -15.52
CA GLY A 33 6.10 -30.98 -15.59
C GLY A 33 6.42 -31.48 -17.02
N ARG A 34 6.20 -30.64 -18.05
CA ARG A 34 6.35 -31.00 -19.47
C ARG A 34 7.46 -30.24 -20.20
N SER A 35 8.00 -29.17 -19.64
CA SER A 35 8.97 -28.28 -20.31
C SER A 35 10.41 -28.47 -19.82
N LYS A 36 11.35 -28.72 -20.74
CA LYS A 36 12.79 -28.93 -20.46
C LYS A 36 13.61 -27.64 -20.28
N ASN A 37 12.97 -26.46 -20.30
CA ASN A 37 13.67 -25.19 -20.13
C ASN A 37 13.53 -24.67 -18.71
N HIS A 38 14.64 -24.64 -17.97
CA HIS A 38 14.74 -24.04 -16.64
C HIS A 38 14.75 -22.50 -16.73
N GLN A 39 13.66 -21.87 -17.14
CA GLN A 39 13.48 -20.44 -16.93
C GLN A 39 13.21 -20.22 -15.43
N LYS A 40 14.03 -19.41 -14.77
CA LYS A 40 13.79 -19.00 -13.38
C LYS A 40 12.48 -18.21 -13.33
N LEU A 41 11.44 -18.87 -12.83
CA LEU A 41 10.10 -18.32 -12.75
C LEU A 41 10.01 -17.27 -11.65
N GLY A 42 9.58 -16.06 -12.00
CA GLY A 42 9.21 -15.04 -11.02
C GLY A 42 7.91 -15.42 -10.32
N ILE A 43 7.82 -15.16 -9.02
CA ILE A 43 6.56 -15.31 -8.29
C ILE A 43 5.85 -13.95 -8.34
N PRO A 44 4.63 -13.86 -8.87
CA PRO A 44 3.91 -12.60 -8.90
C PRO A 44 3.79 -12.00 -7.50
N LYS A 45 4.15 -10.72 -7.36
CA LYS A 45 4.04 -9.98 -6.10
C LYS A 45 2.96 -8.91 -6.27
N ILE A 46 2.00 -8.89 -5.34
CA ILE A 46 0.90 -7.92 -5.30
C ILE A 46 1.03 -7.10 -4.02
N GLU A 47 1.10 -5.78 -4.16
CA GLU A 47 1.29 -4.87 -3.03
C GLU A 47 0.49 -3.59 -3.26
N ILE A 48 -0.28 -3.15 -2.27
CA ILE A 48 -0.83 -1.80 -2.27
C ILE A 48 0.22 -0.88 -1.65
N LEU A 49 0.59 0.19 -2.36
CA LEU A 49 1.59 1.15 -1.87
C LEU A 49 1.12 1.79 -0.56
N GLY A 50 1.95 1.68 0.47
CA GLY A 50 1.64 2.12 1.83
C GLY A 50 2.07 1.06 2.84
N GLU A 51 1.87 1.36 4.12
CA GLU A 51 1.89 0.33 5.17
C GLU A 51 0.56 -0.45 5.17
N SER A 52 0.37 -1.37 6.11
CA SER A 52 -0.93 -2.03 6.32
C SER A 52 -2.08 -1.04 6.62
N ASP A 53 -1.73 0.17 7.04
CA ASP A 53 -2.62 1.25 7.42
C ASP A 53 -2.24 2.54 6.67
N MET A 54 -3.24 3.28 6.21
CA MET A 54 -3.08 4.59 5.57
C MET A 54 -3.97 5.61 6.25
N TYR A 55 -3.42 6.77 6.61
CA TYR A 55 -4.14 7.85 7.26
C TYR A 55 -4.22 9.07 6.34
N VAL A 56 -5.42 9.60 6.14
CA VAL A 56 -5.68 10.72 5.23
C VAL A 56 -6.62 11.72 5.87
N LYS A 57 -6.62 12.96 5.38
CA LYS A 57 -7.52 14.01 5.87
C LYS A 57 -8.87 13.95 5.14
N SER A 58 -9.96 14.18 5.85
CA SER A 58 -11.28 14.37 5.23
C SER A 58 -11.27 15.52 4.21
N GLY A 59 -11.91 15.29 3.07
CA GLY A 59 -11.94 16.19 1.92
C GLY A 59 -10.69 16.16 1.03
N SER A 60 -9.67 15.35 1.38
CA SER A 60 -8.50 15.17 0.52
C SER A 60 -8.76 14.16 -0.60
N THR A 61 -7.91 14.21 -1.63
CA THR A 61 -7.88 13.17 -2.66
C THR A 61 -6.95 12.03 -2.24
N VAL A 62 -7.46 10.80 -2.24
CA VAL A 62 -6.73 9.57 -1.90
C VAL A 62 -6.43 8.79 -3.17
N SER A 63 -5.23 8.22 -3.28
CA SER A 63 -4.86 7.35 -4.39
C SER A 63 -4.25 6.06 -3.86
N LEU A 64 -5.03 4.98 -3.90
CA LEU A 64 -4.59 3.64 -3.58
C LEU A 64 -4.02 3.00 -4.84
N LYS A 65 -2.75 2.57 -4.79
CA LYS A 65 -2.05 1.98 -5.94
C LYS A 65 -1.66 0.55 -5.64
N CYS A 66 -2.28 -0.38 -6.35
CA CYS A 66 -1.98 -1.80 -6.33
C CYS A 66 -0.95 -2.11 -7.42
N VAL A 67 0.27 -2.46 -7.02
CA VAL A 67 1.38 -2.79 -7.91
C VAL A 67 1.54 -4.29 -7.98
N ILE A 68 1.42 -4.82 -9.20
CA ILE A 68 1.59 -6.23 -9.53
C ILE A 68 2.89 -6.34 -10.32
N THR A 69 3.86 -7.10 -9.82
CA THR A 69 5.16 -7.33 -10.49
C THR A 69 5.40 -8.81 -10.71
N GLN A 70 6.32 -9.15 -11.61
CA GLN A 70 6.70 -10.54 -11.95
C GLN A 70 5.49 -11.37 -12.44
N SER A 71 4.51 -10.71 -13.07
CA SER A 71 3.35 -11.39 -13.65
C SER A 71 3.65 -11.84 -15.07
N LEU A 72 3.54 -13.14 -15.33
CA LEU A 72 3.76 -13.73 -16.66
C LEU A 72 2.60 -13.43 -17.62
N GLU A 73 1.38 -13.38 -17.06
CA GLU A 73 0.17 -13.03 -17.77
C GLU A 73 -0.42 -11.78 -17.14
N GLU A 74 -0.78 -10.80 -17.97
CA GLU A 74 -1.44 -9.59 -17.50
C GLU A 74 -2.86 -9.91 -16.99
N PRO A 75 -3.28 -9.36 -15.84
CA PRO A 75 -4.67 -9.50 -15.39
C PRO A 75 -5.61 -8.81 -16.38
N ALA A 76 -6.67 -9.52 -16.82
CA ALA A 76 -7.69 -8.94 -17.68
C ALA A 76 -8.47 -7.79 -17.00
N TYR A 77 -8.55 -7.82 -15.67
CA TYR A 77 -9.13 -6.78 -14.85
C TYR A 77 -8.55 -6.81 -13.43
N ILE A 78 -8.66 -5.68 -12.74
CA ILE A 78 -8.36 -5.54 -11.32
C ILE A 78 -9.62 -4.99 -10.65
N PHE A 79 -10.18 -5.75 -9.72
CA PHE A 79 -11.30 -5.30 -8.91
C PHE A 79 -10.81 -4.70 -7.60
N TRP A 80 -11.51 -3.67 -7.17
CA TRP A 80 -11.38 -3.09 -5.85
C TRP A 80 -12.59 -3.47 -5.00
N TYR A 81 -12.34 -3.79 -3.74
CA TYR A 81 -13.37 -4.02 -2.73
C TYR A 81 -13.16 -3.06 -1.57
N HIS A 82 -14.24 -2.54 -1.02
CA HIS A 82 -14.28 -1.78 0.22
C HIS A 82 -15.18 -2.54 1.18
N ASP A 83 -14.62 -3.01 2.31
CA ASP A 83 -15.32 -3.83 3.30
C ASP A 83 -16.09 -5.01 2.67
N ASN A 84 -15.41 -5.72 1.76
CA ASN A 84 -15.88 -6.88 1.00
C ASN A 84 -16.97 -6.59 -0.05
N GLU A 85 -17.38 -5.33 -0.22
CA GLU A 85 -18.27 -4.91 -1.29
C GLU A 85 -17.48 -4.41 -2.50
N ARG A 86 -17.92 -4.80 -3.70
CA ARG A 86 -17.22 -4.41 -4.92
C ARG A 86 -17.39 -2.91 -5.16
N VAL A 87 -16.27 -2.20 -5.29
CA VAL A 87 -16.24 -0.78 -5.65
C VAL A 87 -16.54 -0.64 -7.15
N LEU A 88 -17.45 0.27 -7.47
CA LEU A 88 -17.89 0.54 -8.84
C LEU A 88 -17.66 2.03 -9.16
N ASP A 89 -17.20 2.28 -10.39
CA ASP A 89 -16.95 3.62 -10.91
C ASP A 89 -18.19 4.17 -11.64
N TYR A 90 -19.27 4.42 -10.89
CA TYR A 90 -20.48 5.04 -11.46
C TYR A 90 -20.44 6.57 -11.42
N ASP A 91 -19.89 7.16 -10.35
CA ASP A 91 -19.68 8.59 -10.24
C ASP A 91 -18.18 8.91 -10.29
N ARG A 92 -17.69 9.11 -11.52
CA ARG A 92 -16.31 9.50 -11.83
C ARG A 92 -15.86 10.79 -11.19
N ARG A 93 -16.77 11.63 -10.68
CA ARG A 93 -16.40 12.84 -9.92
C ARG A 93 -15.93 12.50 -8.51
N TYR A 94 -16.37 11.36 -7.96
CA TYR A 94 -16.08 10.95 -6.60
C TYR A 94 -15.05 9.82 -6.54
N LYS A 95 -15.19 8.79 -7.39
CA LYS A 95 -14.32 7.61 -7.45
C LYS A 95 -13.83 7.41 -8.87
N ASP A 96 -12.59 7.00 -9.06
CA ASP A 96 -12.05 6.64 -10.38
C ASP A 96 -11.17 5.38 -10.25
N ILE A 97 -11.31 4.44 -11.19
CA ILE A 97 -10.57 3.19 -11.22
C ILE A 97 -9.81 3.10 -12.53
N ARG A 98 -8.48 2.96 -12.42
CA ARG A 98 -7.57 2.88 -13.57
C ARG A 98 -6.72 1.63 -13.50
N VAL A 99 -6.39 1.07 -14.65
CA VAL A 99 -5.44 -0.04 -14.78
C VAL A 99 -4.46 0.34 -15.88
N GLU A 100 -3.18 0.30 -15.56
CA GLU A 100 -2.11 0.71 -16.46
C GLU A 100 -0.99 -0.34 -16.47
N ARG A 101 -0.54 -0.71 -17.66
CA ARG A 101 0.66 -1.53 -17.82
C ARG A 101 1.89 -0.64 -17.87
N VAL A 102 2.72 -0.74 -16.85
CA VAL A 102 3.92 0.12 -16.68
C VAL A 102 5.18 -0.56 -17.21
N GLY A 103 5.20 -1.90 -17.29
CA GLY A 103 6.34 -2.67 -17.79
C GLY A 103 5.95 -4.01 -18.37
N SER A 104 6.93 -4.78 -18.85
CA SER A 104 6.72 -6.08 -19.50
C SER A 104 6.16 -7.16 -18.57
N ASP A 105 6.27 -6.98 -17.26
CA ASP A 105 5.80 -7.89 -16.20
C ASP A 105 5.07 -7.15 -15.07
N THR A 106 4.78 -5.86 -15.26
CA THR A 106 4.30 -4.95 -14.22
C THR A 106 3.03 -4.23 -14.61
N THR A 107 1.98 -4.39 -13.80
CA THR A 107 0.68 -3.73 -13.95
C THR A 107 0.34 -2.97 -12.67
N VAL A 108 -0.22 -1.77 -12.80
CA VAL A 108 -0.66 -0.94 -11.69
C VAL A 108 -2.15 -0.68 -11.79
N GLY A 109 -2.90 -1.13 -10.78
CA GLY A 109 -4.30 -0.76 -10.58
C GLY A 109 -4.40 0.41 -9.60
N SER A 110 -5.12 1.47 -9.95
CA SER A 110 -5.31 2.65 -9.10
C SER A 110 -6.79 2.84 -8.76
N LEU A 111 -7.09 3.07 -7.49
CA LEU A 111 -8.39 3.57 -7.01
C LEU A 111 -8.18 4.97 -6.44
N ILE A 112 -8.89 5.94 -6.98
CA ILE A 112 -8.81 7.36 -6.59
C ILE A 112 -10.12 7.75 -5.93
N LEU A 113 -10.04 8.40 -4.76
CA LEU A 113 -11.18 8.99 -4.04
C LEU A 113 -10.97 10.50 -4.01
N HIS A 114 -11.81 11.31 -4.67
CA HIS A 114 -11.53 12.74 -4.85
C HIS A 114 -11.79 13.62 -3.62
N GLN A 115 -12.80 13.28 -2.82
CA GLN A 115 -13.19 14.01 -1.62
C GLN A 115 -13.46 13.01 -0.50
N ALA A 116 -12.41 12.38 0.00
CA ALA A 116 -12.56 11.28 0.96
C ALA A 116 -13.30 11.74 2.21
N THR A 117 -14.35 11.02 2.59
CA THR A 117 -15.12 11.30 3.80
C THR A 117 -14.86 10.22 4.86
N LYS A 118 -15.37 10.40 6.07
CA LYS A 118 -15.17 9.42 7.14
C LYS A 118 -15.72 8.04 6.75
N GLU A 119 -16.79 8.01 5.97
CA GLU A 119 -17.45 6.80 5.45
C GLU A 119 -16.58 6.03 4.46
N ASP A 120 -15.61 6.68 3.82
CA ASP A 120 -14.63 5.98 2.98
C ASP A 120 -13.57 5.22 3.79
N SER A 121 -13.53 5.34 5.13
CA SER A 121 -12.63 4.53 5.95
C SER A 121 -13.03 3.07 5.91
N GLY A 122 -12.06 2.16 5.93
CA GLY A 122 -12.32 0.72 5.89
C GLY A 122 -11.23 -0.06 5.17
N ASN A 123 -11.48 -1.36 5.01
CA ASN A 123 -10.53 -2.25 4.36
C ASN A 123 -10.70 -2.18 2.84
N TYR A 124 -9.66 -1.73 2.15
CA TYR A 124 -9.59 -1.75 0.69
C TYR A 124 -8.78 -2.94 0.22
N THR A 125 -9.38 -3.76 -0.62
CA THR A 125 -8.74 -4.94 -1.20
C THR A 125 -8.64 -4.82 -2.71
N CYS A 126 -7.42 -4.95 -3.24
CA CYS A 126 -7.15 -5.10 -4.67
C CYS A 126 -7.15 -6.59 -5.03
N SER A 127 -7.95 -6.98 -6.02
CA SER A 127 -8.12 -8.36 -6.48
C SER A 127 -8.01 -8.46 -8.00
N PRO A 128 -6.84 -8.86 -8.53
CA PRO A 128 -6.65 -9.11 -9.96
C PRO A 128 -7.33 -10.41 -10.40
N SER A 129 -7.68 -10.52 -11.68
CA SER A 129 -8.45 -11.65 -12.23
C SER A 129 -7.78 -13.03 -12.12
N ASN A 130 -6.45 -13.07 -12.17
CA ASN A 130 -5.63 -14.28 -12.24
C ASN A 130 -4.66 -14.45 -11.07
N LEU A 131 -4.67 -13.54 -10.08
CA LEU A 131 -3.72 -13.50 -8.97
C LEU A 131 -4.42 -13.45 -7.61
N ASP A 132 -3.64 -13.62 -6.55
CA ASP A 132 -4.10 -13.39 -5.19
C ASP A 132 -4.32 -11.89 -4.93
N SER A 133 -5.08 -11.58 -3.87
CA SER A 133 -5.42 -10.21 -3.49
C SER A 133 -4.49 -9.64 -2.43
N SER A 134 -4.45 -8.31 -2.34
CA SER A 134 -3.75 -7.56 -1.29
C SER A 134 -4.68 -6.50 -0.71
N SER A 135 -4.52 -6.18 0.58
CA SER A 135 -5.44 -5.32 1.34
C SER A 135 -4.72 -4.27 2.15
N ILE A 136 -5.36 -3.12 2.35
CA ILE A 136 -4.90 -2.00 3.18
C ILE A 136 -6.07 -1.45 4.00
N LEU A 137 -5.82 -0.96 5.21
CA LEU A 137 -6.81 -0.28 6.04
C LEU A 137 -6.70 1.24 5.88
N LEU A 138 -7.72 1.89 5.33
CA LEU A 138 -7.77 3.33 5.17
C LEU A 138 -8.49 3.99 6.35
N HIS A 139 -7.87 5.03 6.91
CA HIS A 139 -8.41 5.84 8.00
C HIS A 139 -8.54 7.30 7.56
N VAL A 140 -9.77 7.77 7.42
CA VAL A 140 -10.06 9.18 7.07
C VAL A 140 -10.32 9.98 8.33
N LEU A 141 -9.44 10.97 8.58
CA LEU A 141 -9.43 11.78 9.78
C LEU A 141 -10.08 13.15 9.54
N ASN A 142 -11.04 13.50 10.39
CA ASN A 142 -11.57 14.85 10.47
C ASN A 142 -10.56 15.74 11.21
N VAL A 143 -9.70 16.41 10.45
CA VAL A 143 -8.86 17.46 11.02
C VAL A 143 -9.72 18.70 11.18
N ILE A 144 -10.37 18.83 12.35
CA ILE A 144 -10.73 20.15 12.85
C ILE A 144 -9.39 20.86 12.98
N LEU A 145 -9.14 21.88 12.16
CA LEU A 145 -8.07 22.84 12.43
C LEU A 145 -8.45 23.48 13.76
N GLY A 146 -7.98 22.87 14.85
CA GLY A 146 -8.26 23.28 16.20
C GLY A 146 -7.59 24.61 16.43
N ARG A 147 -8.29 25.67 16.03
CA ARG A 147 -7.98 27.08 16.27
C ARG A 147 -6.63 27.50 15.68
N SER A 148 -6.62 28.58 14.90
CA SER A 148 -5.46 29.45 14.88
C SER A 148 -5.06 29.68 16.34
N PHE A 149 -3.91 29.16 16.77
CA PHE A 149 -3.29 29.56 18.02
C PHE A 149 -2.94 31.04 17.82
N SER A 150 -3.87 31.93 18.16
CA SER A 150 -3.56 33.34 18.28
C SER A 150 -2.48 33.44 19.35
N SER A 151 -1.39 34.14 19.06
CA SER A 151 -0.32 34.42 20.03
C SER A 151 -0.84 35.01 21.35
N SER A 152 -2.04 35.58 21.34
CA SER A 152 -2.77 36.11 22.51
C SER A 152 -3.32 35.07 23.48
N SER A 153 -3.32 33.77 23.15
CA SER A 153 -3.81 32.68 24.04
C SER A 153 -2.71 31.89 24.74
N LEU A 154 -1.43 32.22 24.51
CA LEU A 154 -0.31 31.64 25.23
C LEU A 154 -0.10 32.42 26.53
N SER A 155 -0.13 31.73 27.67
CA SER A 155 0.20 32.36 28.96
C SER A 155 1.64 32.89 28.92
N PRO A 156 1.96 33.98 29.64
CA PRO A 156 3.32 34.55 29.64
C PRO A 156 4.42 33.53 29.95
N GLY A 157 4.14 32.52 30.77
CA GLY A 157 5.09 31.46 31.13
C GLY A 157 5.42 30.46 30.01
N PHE A 158 4.63 30.38 28.93
CA PHE A 158 4.93 29.49 27.81
C PHE A 158 6.08 30.04 26.93
N PHE A 159 6.18 31.37 26.83
CA PHE A 159 7.28 32.02 26.10
C PHE A 159 8.63 31.86 26.83
N ASP A 160 8.64 31.83 28.16
CA ASP A 160 9.86 31.62 28.95
C ASP A 160 10.43 30.19 28.82
N ILE A 161 9.55 29.19 28.66
CA ILE A 161 9.96 27.79 28.44
C ILE A 161 10.55 27.61 27.04
N LEU A 162 9.93 28.19 26.01
CA LEU A 162 10.46 28.15 24.64
C LEU A 162 11.79 28.91 24.51
N ARG A 163 11.94 30.04 25.22
CA ARG A 163 13.17 30.82 25.23
C ARG A 163 14.31 30.08 25.92
N HIS A 164 14.06 29.38 27.04
CA HIS A 164 15.05 28.50 27.67
C HIS A 164 15.41 27.30 26.79
N TYR A 165 14.43 26.66 26.14
CA TYR A 165 14.67 25.51 25.29
C TYR A 165 15.52 25.87 24.06
N LEU A 166 15.26 27.01 23.42
CA LEU A 166 16.04 27.50 22.30
C LEU A 166 17.45 27.97 22.72
N TYR A 167 17.59 28.57 23.91
CA TYR A 167 18.92 28.97 24.44
C TYR A 167 19.80 27.75 24.74
N SER A 168 19.20 26.62 25.16
CA SER A 168 19.92 25.36 25.40
C SER A 168 20.44 24.68 24.13
N GLN A 169 19.88 24.96 22.95
CA GLN A 169 20.28 24.34 21.68
C GLN A 169 21.39 25.11 20.94
N PHE A 170 21.66 26.37 21.30
CA PHE A 170 22.64 27.22 20.58
C PHE A 170 24.02 27.34 21.25
N THR A 171 24.23 26.75 22.44
CA THR A 171 25.54 26.82 23.13
C THR A 171 26.45 25.60 22.91
N HIS A 172 26.03 24.62 22.11
CA HIS A 172 26.85 23.44 21.77
C HIS A 172 27.11 23.32 20.26
N SER A 173 27.62 24.39 19.64
CA SER A 173 28.35 24.26 18.37
C SER A 173 29.85 24.39 18.67
N PRO A 174 30.67 23.33 18.55
CA PRO A 174 32.11 23.46 18.63
C PRO A 174 32.60 24.25 17.42
N VAL A 175 33.33 25.33 17.67
CA VAL A 175 34.07 26.10 16.67
C VAL A 175 35.14 25.17 16.08
N LEU A 176 35.08 24.94 14.77
CA LEU A 176 36.18 24.35 14.00
C LEU A 176 37.18 25.48 13.72
N GLU A 177 38.31 25.46 14.42
CA GLU A 177 39.51 26.21 14.03
C GLU A 177 40.11 25.57 12.78
N VAL A 178 40.32 26.38 11.74
CA VAL A 178 41.38 26.24 10.72
C VAL A 178 41.88 27.63 10.38
#